data_AF-A0A0B2WSM5-F1
#
_entry.id   AF-A0A0B2WSM5-F1
#
_cell.length_a   1.000
_cell.length_b   1.000
_cell.length_c   1.000
_cell.angle_alpha   90.00
_cell.angle_beta   90.00
_cell.angle_gamma   90.00
#
_symmetry.space_group_name_H-M   'P 1'
#
loop_
_entity.id
_entity.type
_entity.pdbx_description
1 polymer ?
#
loop_
_entity_poly.entity_id
_entity_poly.type
_entity_poly.pdbx_seq_one_letter_code
_entity_poly.pdbx_strand_id
1 'polypeptide(L)'
;MLPSQTLLTFPSQLARAGFYFEPYPENPDNCVCFLCGKGLDGWEAGDDPLEEHLKHAPQCGWAIVSAIEAEIAEYSRQDPGLPHMVEARKATFAGKWPHEARKGWKCKTKQVCCECYVKL
;
A
#
# COMPACT_ATOMS: atom_id res chain seq x y z
N MET A 1 -2.92 -34.50 12.32
CA MET A 1 -2.28 -34.45 10.98
C MET A 1 -3.01 -33.38 10.20
N LEU A 2 -2.44 -32.18 10.07
CA LEU A 2 -3.02 -31.12 9.24
C LEU A 2 -2.58 -31.38 7.80
N PRO A 3 -3.51 -31.41 6.82
CA PRO A 3 -3.17 -31.77 5.46
C PRO A 3 -2.35 -30.67 4.79
N SER A 4 -1.54 -31.13 3.85
CA SER A 4 -0.67 -30.41 2.93
C SER A 4 -1.11 -28.99 2.55
N GLN A 5 -0.14 -28.07 2.65
CA GLN A 5 -0.15 -26.68 2.24
C GLN A 5 -0.78 -26.49 0.85
N THR A 6 -2.05 -26.08 0.82
CA THR A 6 -2.72 -25.57 -0.37
C THR A 6 -3.03 -24.10 -0.11
N LEU A 7 -2.16 -23.22 -0.62
CA LEU A 7 -2.36 -21.81 -1.00
C LEU A 7 -3.39 -20.92 -0.24
N LEU A 8 -3.66 -21.09 1.04
CA LEU A 8 -4.41 -20.08 1.80
C LEU A 8 -3.58 -18.79 1.85
N THR A 9 -4.19 -17.63 1.58
CA THR A 9 -3.55 -16.32 1.76
C THR A 9 -2.94 -16.25 3.15
N PHE A 10 -1.61 -16.19 3.25
CA PHE A 10 -0.96 -16.20 4.55
C PHE A 10 -1.18 -14.85 5.26
N PRO A 11 -1.40 -14.82 6.59
CA PRO A 11 -1.55 -13.56 7.32
C PRO A 11 -0.41 -12.56 7.09
N SER A 12 0.80 -13.06 6.84
CA SER A 12 1.97 -12.23 6.50
C SER A 12 1.84 -11.54 5.14
N GLN A 13 1.21 -12.16 4.13
CA GLN A 13 0.99 -11.55 2.82
C GLN A 13 -0.09 -10.47 2.90
N LEU A 14 -1.20 -10.74 3.61
CA LEU A 14 -2.24 -9.76 3.90
C LEU A 14 -1.67 -8.52 4.61
N ALA A 15 -0.89 -8.75 5.68
CA ALA A 15 -0.23 -7.67 6.41
C ALA A 15 0.72 -6.86 5.52
N ARG A 16 1.49 -7.52 4.64
CA ARG A 16 2.40 -6.85 3.70
C ARG A 16 1.64 -6.00 2.67
N ALA A 17 0.49 -6.48 2.19
CA ALA A 17 -0.41 -5.71 1.34
C ALA A 17 -1.16 -4.59 2.08
N GLY A 18 -0.94 -4.43 3.39
CA GLY A 18 -1.48 -3.36 4.21
C GLY A 18 -2.80 -3.69 4.90
N PHE A 19 -3.20 -4.95 4.91
CA PHE A 19 -4.44 -5.38 5.55
C PHE A 19 -4.25 -5.80 7.01
N TYR A 20 -5.23 -5.48 7.85
CA TYR A 20 -5.43 -6.07 9.17
C TYR A 20 -6.77 -6.79 9.24
N PHE A 21 -6.86 -7.80 10.11
CA PHE A 21 -8.06 -8.61 10.26
C PHE A 21 -9.15 -7.84 11.03
N GLU A 22 -10.34 -7.72 10.45
CA GLU A 22 -11.51 -7.06 11.04
C GLU A 22 -12.79 -7.81 10.62
N PRO A 23 -13.10 -8.96 11.24
CA PRO A 23 -14.20 -9.82 10.83
C PRO A 23 -15.56 -9.25 11.23
N TYR A 24 -16.57 -9.55 10.43
CA TYR A 24 -17.98 -9.33 10.73
C TYR A 24 -18.73 -10.68 10.76
N PRO A 25 -19.87 -10.82 11.46
CA PRO A 25 -20.64 -12.07 11.45
C PRO A 25 -21.01 -12.55 10.04
N GLU A 26 -21.29 -11.63 9.13
CA GLU A 26 -21.61 -11.90 7.73
C GLU A 26 -20.37 -12.13 6.85
N ASN A 27 -19.21 -11.60 7.27
CA ASN A 27 -17.95 -11.60 6.52
C ASN A 27 -16.80 -12.02 7.47
N PRO A 28 -16.69 -13.33 7.79
CA PRO A 28 -15.83 -13.82 8.86
C PRO A 28 -14.33 -13.74 8.58
N ASP A 29 -13.94 -13.50 7.34
CA ASP A 29 -12.56 -13.38 6.86
C ASP A 29 -12.19 -11.96 6.39
N ASN A 30 -13.06 -10.97 6.68
CA ASN A 30 -12.83 -9.59 6.24
C ASN A 30 -11.51 -9.02 6.78
N CYS A 31 -10.79 -8.36 5.87
CA CYS A 31 -9.51 -7.71 6.09
C CYS A 31 -9.57 -6.27 5.57
N VAL A 32 -9.10 -5.29 6.34
CA VAL A 32 -9.20 -3.86 6.02
C VAL A 32 -7.83 -3.23 5.85
N CYS A 33 -7.65 -2.42 4.81
CA CYS A 33 -6.40 -1.69 4.62
C CYS A 33 -6.26 -0.58 5.67
N PHE A 34 -5.12 -0.52 6.35
CA PHE A 34 -4.85 0.52 7.37
C PHE A 34 -4.81 1.95 6.79
N LEU A 35 -4.51 2.10 5.49
CA LEU A 35 -4.34 3.41 4.87
C LEU A 35 -5.61 3.91 4.16
N CYS A 36 -6.17 3.11 3.25
CA CYS A 36 -7.32 3.53 2.45
C CYS A 36 -8.67 3.10 3.06
N GLY A 37 -8.67 2.24 4.08
CA GLY A 37 -9.88 1.73 4.71
C GLY A 37 -10.69 0.76 3.86
N LYS A 38 -10.17 0.29 2.71
CA LYS A 38 -10.84 -0.69 1.88
C LYS A 38 -10.89 -2.04 2.61
N GLY A 39 -12.10 -2.53 2.88
CA GLY A 39 -12.35 -3.91 3.31
C GLY A 39 -12.46 -4.86 2.13
N LEU A 40 -11.86 -6.05 2.26
CA LEU A 40 -11.94 -7.18 1.34
C LEU A 40 -12.13 -8.48 2.14
N ASP A 41 -13.01 -9.34 1.66
CA ASP A 41 -13.43 -10.60 2.25
C ASP A 41 -13.62 -11.67 1.16
N GLY A 42 -13.96 -12.89 1.55
CA GLY A 42 -14.11 -14.01 0.61
C GLY A 42 -12.79 -14.45 -0.01
N TRP A 43 -11.71 -14.47 0.78
CA TRP A 43 -10.37 -14.84 0.35
C TRP A 43 -10.28 -16.31 -0.05
N GLU A 44 -9.83 -16.57 -1.27
CA GLU A 44 -9.67 -17.91 -1.82
C GLU A 44 -8.20 -18.34 -1.83
N ALA A 45 -8.02 -19.66 -1.97
CA ALA A 45 -6.68 -20.20 -2.06
C ALA A 45 -6.04 -19.81 -3.39
N GLY A 46 -4.93 -19.06 -3.35
CA GLY A 46 -4.22 -18.57 -4.53
C GLY A 46 -4.38 -17.09 -4.79
N ASP A 47 -5.25 -16.39 -4.06
CA ASP A 47 -5.35 -14.93 -4.15
C ASP A 47 -4.01 -14.27 -3.76
N ASP A 48 -3.62 -13.25 -4.52
CA ASP A 48 -2.55 -12.35 -4.11
C ASP A 48 -3.17 -11.10 -3.45
N PRO A 49 -2.96 -10.87 -2.15
CA PRO A 49 -3.56 -9.74 -1.45
C PRO A 49 -3.20 -8.37 -2.03
N LEU A 50 -2.00 -8.22 -2.61
CA LEU A 50 -1.58 -6.96 -3.20
C LEU A 50 -2.25 -6.73 -4.55
N GLU A 51 -2.38 -7.77 -5.39
CA GLU A 51 -3.12 -7.67 -6.64
C GLU A 51 -4.60 -7.35 -6.40
N GLU A 52 -5.25 -8.02 -5.45
CA GLU A 52 -6.64 -7.72 -5.08
C GLU A 52 -6.77 -6.32 -4.49
N HIS A 53 -5.79 -5.85 -3.73
CA HIS A 53 -5.77 -4.47 -3.24
C HIS A 53 -5.72 -3.46 -4.40
N LEU A 54 -4.83 -3.65 -5.38
CA LEU A 54 -4.70 -2.77 -6.55
C LEU A 54 -5.97 -2.79 -7.41
N LYS A 55 -6.59 -3.95 -7.58
CA LYS A 55 -7.83 -4.14 -8.34
C LYS A 55 -9.01 -3.42 -7.68
N HIS A 56 -9.13 -3.51 -6.36
CA HIS A 56 -10.29 -2.98 -5.63
C HIS A 56 -10.10 -1.56 -5.07
N ALA A 57 -8.87 -1.06 -4.99
CA ALA A 57 -8.53 0.30 -4.59
C ALA A 57 -7.25 0.81 -5.32
N PRO A 58 -7.30 1.01 -6.65
CA PRO A 58 -6.13 1.36 -7.46
C PRO A 58 -5.47 2.69 -7.08
N GLN A 59 -6.19 3.58 -6.39
CA GLN A 59 -5.69 4.85 -5.88
C GLN A 59 -5.05 4.76 -4.48
N CYS A 60 -5.01 3.59 -3.85
CA CYS A 60 -4.41 3.43 -2.53
C CYS A 60 -2.91 3.64 -2.58
N GLY A 61 -2.40 4.66 -1.87
CA GLY A 61 -0.98 4.97 -1.83
C GLY A 61 -0.11 3.82 -1.31
N TRP A 62 -0.61 3.03 -0.36
CA TRP A 62 0.09 1.85 0.13
C TRP A 62 0.17 0.76 -0.94
N ALA A 63 -0.96 0.44 -1.59
CA ALA A 63 -0.99 -0.56 -2.65
C ALA A 63 -0.04 -0.20 -3.79
N ILE A 64 -0.06 1.04 -4.27
CA ILE A 64 0.84 1.53 -5.33
C ILE A 64 2.31 1.41 -4.91
N VAL A 65 2.67 1.87 -3.70
CA VAL A 65 4.07 1.81 -3.23
C VAL A 65 4.53 0.37 -3.01
N SER A 66 3.68 -0.49 -2.43
CA SER A 66 3.96 -1.91 -2.28
C SER A 66 4.10 -2.63 -3.63
N ALA A 67 3.35 -2.23 -4.66
CA ALA A 67 3.47 -2.76 -6.01
C ALA A 67 4.84 -2.47 -6.65
N ILE A 68 5.41 -1.29 -6.36
CA ILE A 68 6.77 -0.92 -6.79
C ILE A 68 7.79 -1.83 -6.10
N GLU A 69 7.69 -2.02 -4.78
CA GLU A 69 8.58 -2.91 -4.02
C GLU A 69 8.46 -4.38 -4.46
N ALA A 70 7.28 -4.81 -4.87
CA ALA A 70 7.01 -6.13 -5.43
C ALA A 70 7.39 -6.26 -6.92
N GLU A 71 7.96 -5.21 -7.51
CA GLU A 71 8.37 -5.14 -8.93
C GLU A 71 7.25 -5.41 -9.95
N ILE A 72 5.98 -5.18 -9.58
CA ILE A 72 4.85 -5.35 -10.49
C ILE A 72 5.04 -4.39 -11.68
N ALA A 73 5.24 -4.97 -12.87
CA ALA A 73 5.73 -4.29 -14.06
C ALA A 73 4.94 -3.03 -14.46
N GLU A 74 3.62 -3.05 -14.22
CA GLU A 74 2.74 -1.91 -14.49
C GLU A 74 3.09 -0.69 -13.65
N TYR A 75 3.56 -0.87 -12.41
CA TYR A 75 3.86 0.21 -11.46
C TYR A 75 5.36 0.51 -11.40
N SER A 76 6.22 -0.51 -11.39
CA SER A 76 7.67 -0.38 -11.22
C SER A 76 8.37 0.35 -12.36
N ARG A 77 7.77 0.38 -13.56
CA ARG A 77 8.33 1.06 -14.75
C ARG A 77 7.83 2.49 -14.93
N GLN A 78 6.88 2.94 -14.12
CA GLN A 78 6.32 4.30 -14.27
C GLN A 78 7.31 5.35 -13.79
N ASP A 79 7.27 6.53 -14.39
CA ASP A 79 8.08 7.66 -13.92
C ASP A 79 7.64 8.04 -12.50
N PRO A 80 8.54 7.96 -11.49
CA PRO A 80 8.23 8.30 -10.12
C PRO A 80 7.84 9.78 -9.94
N GLY A 81 8.09 10.65 -10.91
CA GLY A 81 7.68 12.05 -10.92
C GLY A 81 6.22 12.30 -11.33
N LEU A 82 5.50 11.29 -11.83
CA LEU A 82 4.11 11.45 -12.26
C LEU A 82 3.22 11.88 -11.08
N PRO A 83 2.20 12.73 -11.32
CA PRO A 83 1.36 13.26 -10.25
C PRO A 83 0.78 12.20 -9.33
N HIS A 84 0.23 11.10 -9.87
CA HIS A 84 -0.36 10.02 -9.07
C HIS A 84 0.68 9.24 -8.25
N MET A 85 1.92 9.10 -8.75
CA MET A 85 3.02 8.47 -8.00
C MET A 85 3.48 9.36 -6.85
N VAL A 86 3.51 10.67 -7.06
CA VAL A 86 3.80 11.66 -6.01
C VAL A 86 2.70 11.65 -4.95
N GLU A 87 1.44 11.64 -5.36
CA GLU A 87 0.28 11.56 -4.47
C GLU A 87 0.26 10.26 -3.66
N ALA A 88 0.53 9.11 -4.30
CA ALA A 88 0.62 7.81 -3.64
C ALA A 88 1.68 7.79 -2.52
N ARG A 89 2.89 8.29 -2.81
CA ARG A 89 3.96 8.41 -1.80
C ARG A 89 3.62 9.39 -0.68
N LYS A 90 2.99 10.51 -1.01
CA LYS A 90 2.52 11.47 0.02
C LYS A 90 1.49 10.82 0.94
N ALA A 91 0.58 10.03 0.39
CA ALA A 91 -0.49 9.38 1.13
C ALA A 91 0.04 8.42 2.22
N THR A 92 1.16 7.72 2.00
CA THR A 92 1.70 6.76 2.99
C THR A 92 2.12 7.42 4.32
N PHE A 93 2.33 8.74 4.34
CA PHE A 93 2.57 9.47 5.58
C PHE A 93 1.31 9.72 6.41
N ALA A 94 0.11 9.45 5.88
CA ALA A 94 -1.16 9.63 6.56
C ALA A 94 -1.29 11.02 7.25
N GLY A 95 -0.80 12.07 6.58
CA GLY A 95 -0.79 13.44 7.10
C GLY A 95 0.18 13.72 8.25
N LYS A 96 1.13 12.80 8.53
CA LYS A 96 2.09 12.89 9.64
C LYS A 96 3.51 13.21 9.17
N TRP A 97 3.67 13.94 8.06
CA TRP A 97 4.99 14.24 7.54
C TRP A 97 5.79 15.09 8.55
N PRO A 98 6.94 14.60 9.09
CA PRO A 98 7.62 15.22 10.24
C PRO A 98 8.10 16.66 10.01
N HIS A 99 8.18 17.09 8.75
CA HIS A 99 8.71 18.38 8.36
C HIS A 99 7.63 19.41 7.98
N GLU A 100 6.37 19.01 7.89
CA GLU A 100 5.27 19.90 7.44
C GLU A 100 4.97 21.01 8.47
N ALA A 101 5.14 20.73 9.76
CA ALA A 101 4.94 21.69 10.85
C ALA A 101 6.17 22.56 11.17
N ARG A 102 7.33 22.34 10.53
CA ARG A 102 8.58 23.06 10.88
C ARG A 102 8.82 24.24 9.96
N LYS A 103 8.43 25.43 10.43
CA LYS A 103 8.70 26.70 9.75
C LYS A 103 10.20 26.87 9.51
N GLY A 104 10.61 26.99 8.24
CA GLY A 104 12.00 27.21 7.85
C GLY A 104 12.82 25.95 7.50
N TRP A 105 12.23 24.75 7.53
CA TRP A 105 12.89 23.56 6.99
C TRP A 105 12.94 23.64 5.46
N LYS A 106 14.13 23.92 4.92
CA LYS A 106 14.39 23.87 3.47
C LYS A 106 15.12 22.59 3.14
N CYS A 107 14.63 21.85 2.15
CA CYS A 107 15.33 20.70 1.59
C CYS A 107 16.76 21.13 1.17
N LYS A 108 17.79 20.46 1.71
CA LYS A 108 19.20 20.87 1.52
C LYS A 108 19.80 20.37 0.21
N THR A 109 19.10 19.51 -0.51
CA THR A 109 19.56 18.93 -1.77
C THR A 109 19.00 19.72 -2.95
N LYS A 110 19.91 20.26 -3.79
CA LYS A 110 19.57 21.10 -4.95
C LYS A 110 18.76 20.39 -6.05
N GLN A 111 18.73 19.05 -6.04
CA GLN A 111 17.90 18.23 -6.94
C GLN A 111 16.45 18.06 -6.46
N VAL A 112 16.09 18.62 -5.31
CA VAL A 112 14.86 18.24 -4.57
C VAL A 112 14.11 19.48 -4.08
N CYS A 113 14.13 20.54 -4.88
CA CYS A 113 13.28 21.72 -4.71
C CYS A 113 12.23 21.60 -5.83
N CYS A 114 11.05 21.03 -5.59
CA CYS A 114 9.93 21.78 -5.00
C CYS A 114 9.06 21.04 -3.96
N GLU A 115 9.20 19.74 -3.74
CA GLU A 115 8.27 18.96 -2.90
C GLU A 115 8.98 17.79 -2.22
N CYS A 116 9.12 17.82 -0.89
CA CYS A 116 9.97 16.92 -0.09
C CYS A 116 9.56 15.42 -0.06
N TYR A 117 8.72 14.93 -0.97
CA TYR A 117 8.04 13.61 -0.88
C TYR A 117 8.59 12.53 -1.81
N VAL A 118 9.72 12.78 -2.45
CA VAL A 118 10.25 11.90 -3.51
C VAL A 118 11.71 11.57 -3.21
N LYS A 119 11.93 10.38 -2.63
CA LYS A 119 13.11 9.49 -2.78
C LYS A 119 13.15 8.49 -1.60
N LEU A 120 12.37 7.43 -1.72
CA LEU A 120 12.90 6.07 -1.50
C LEU A 120 13.24 5.53 -2.89
#